data_AF-A0A929N311-F1
#
_entry.id   AF-A0A929N311-F1
#
_cell.length_a   1.000
_cell.length_b   1.000
_cell.length_c   1.000
_cell.angle_alpha   90.00
_cell.angle_beta   90.00
_cell.angle_gamma   90.00
#
_symmetry.space_group_name_H-M   'P 1'
#
loop_
_entity.id
_entity.type
_entity.pdbx_description
1 polymer ?
#
loop_
_entity_poly.entity_id
_entity_poly.type
_entity_poly.pdbx_seq_one_letter_code
_entity_poly.pdbx_strand_id
1 'polypeptide(L)'
;MTDGWNRRLDPTPLEGGAPIRLDLPCAVAGADGPGLEGLARAGTPLVGEPRRVGGVEMVPATFLWRSARPGTACVALHLNSLTDNHREDLRPALMEPVGTTGWWALCCLLPSDGVLSYQVVESASPIPSGTGRTRDGWLAFHMAGLADPHCPGAIANGRAMPASLWHGPSARAHPDWARAHGPDAAGSGVEVVEAVRSRGGGCGTRSVELVRGVGRGGAGQEPGVLVLFDAANWR
;
A
#
# COMPACT_ATOMS: atom_id res chain seq x y z
N MET A 1 24.48 -3.94 -16.53
CA MET A 1 23.97 -4.45 -15.23
C MET A 1 22.52 -3.98 -15.05
N THR A 2 21.60 -4.48 -15.89
CA THR A 2 20.24 -3.91 -16.05
C THR A 2 19.11 -4.84 -15.60
N ASP A 3 19.39 -6.07 -15.19
CA ASP A 3 18.37 -7.12 -15.29
C ASP A 3 17.65 -7.44 -13.96
N GLY A 4 17.87 -6.65 -12.90
CA GLY A 4 17.34 -6.93 -11.56
C GLY A 4 16.15 -6.08 -11.10
N TRP A 5 15.89 -4.92 -11.73
CA TRP A 5 14.93 -3.93 -11.21
C TRP A 5 13.49 -4.17 -11.66
N ASN A 6 13.30 -4.80 -12.81
CA ASN A 6 11.97 -5.15 -13.35
C ASN A 6 11.56 -6.58 -13.01
N ARG A 7 12.13 -7.16 -11.93
CA ARG A 7 11.73 -8.48 -11.49
C ARG A 7 10.32 -8.40 -10.91
N ARG A 8 9.38 -9.11 -11.54
CA ARG A 8 8.06 -9.35 -10.94
C ARG A 8 8.28 -10.10 -9.62
N LEU A 9 7.49 -9.78 -8.60
CA LEU A 9 7.42 -10.58 -7.39
C LEU A 9 7.29 -12.06 -7.78
N ASP A 10 8.11 -12.92 -7.17
CA ASP A 10 7.94 -14.35 -7.32
C ASP A 10 6.49 -14.70 -6.92
N PRO A 11 5.84 -15.69 -7.57
CA PRO A 11 4.44 -16.01 -7.28
C PRO A 11 4.22 -16.22 -5.77
N THR A 12 3.56 -15.25 -5.14
CA THR A 12 3.41 -15.22 -3.69
C THR A 12 2.67 -16.48 -3.25
N PRO A 13 3.23 -17.27 -2.32
CA PRO A 13 2.50 -18.39 -1.72
C PRO A 13 1.26 -17.89 -0.97
N LEU A 14 0.10 -18.48 -1.27
CA LEU A 14 -1.20 -18.14 -0.70
C LEU A 14 -1.90 -19.39 -0.17
N GLU A 15 -2.77 -19.21 0.82
CA GLU A 15 -3.66 -20.24 1.33
C GLU A 15 -5.09 -19.94 0.93
N GLY A 16 -5.72 -20.81 0.14
CA GLY A 16 -7.07 -20.58 -0.40
C GLY A 16 -7.18 -19.32 -1.27
N GLY A 17 -6.07 -18.81 -1.79
CA GLY A 17 -6.00 -17.55 -2.55
C GLY A 17 -5.88 -16.28 -1.71
N ALA A 18 -5.71 -16.40 -0.38
CA ALA A 18 -5.48 -15.29 0.54
C ALA A 18 -4.07 -15.37 1.18
N PRO A 19 -3.57 -14.28 1.79
CA PRO A 19 -2.34 -14.32 2.59
C PRO A 19 -2.41 -15.41 3.67
N ILE A 20 -1.30 -16.14 3.83
CA ILE A 20 -1.19 -17.16 4.88
C ILE A 20 -1.19 -16.45 6.23
N ARG A 21 -2.24 -16.69 7.04
CA ARG A 21 -2.36 -16.11 8.38
C ARG A 21 -1.44 -16.83 9.36
N LEU A 22 -0.95 -16.07 10.33
CA LEU A 22 -0.18 -16.57 11.45
C LEU A 22 -0.86 -16.14 12.75
N ASP A 23 -0.59 -16.88 13.82
CA ASP A 23 -0.91 -16.42 15.17
C ASP A 23 -0.19 -15.09 15.46
N LEU A 24 -0.81 -14.24 16.28
CA LEU A 24 -0.19 -13.00 16.71
C LEU A 24 1.10 -13.30 17.50
N PRO A 25 2.21 -12.57 17.25
CA PRO A 25 3.41 -12.69 18.05
C PRO A 25 3.11 -12.50 19.54
N CYS A 26 3.82 -13.21 20.43
CA CYS A 26 3.59 -13.11 21.88
C CYS A 26 3.72 -11.68 22.40
N ALA A 27 4.63 -10.88 21.82
CA ALA A 27 4.82 -9.47 22.13
C ALA A 27 3.59 -8.61 21.80
N VAL A 28 2.73 -9.03 20.88
CA VAL A 28 1.46 -8.36 20.55
C VAL A 28 0.32 -8.97 21.35
N ALA A 29 0.18 -10.29 21.33
CA ALA A 29 -0.94 -10.98 21.98
C ALA A 29 -1.00 -10.75 23.50
N GLY A 30 0.17 -10.60 24.15
CA GLY A 30 0.28 -10.38 25.59
C GLY A 30 0.49 -8.92 26.01
N ALA A 31 0.54 -7.97 25.07
CA ALA A 31 0.77 -6.57 25.39
C ALA A 31 -0.49 -5.87 25.91
N ASP A 32 -0.29 -4.94 26.84
CA ASP A 32 -1.33 -4.00 27.24
C ASP A 32 -1.45 -2.84 26.25
N GLY A 33 -2.44 -1.96 26.47
CA GLY A 33 -2.68 -0.81 25.58
C GLY A 33 -1.44 0.08 25.37
N PRO A 34 -0.72 0.49 26.44
CA PRO A 34 0.54 1.22 26.33
C PRO A 34 1.65 0.47 25.58
N GLY A 35 1.79 -0.84 25.79
CA GLY A 35 2.76 -1.68 25.09
C GLY A 35 2.49 -1.75 23.59
N LEU A 36 1.23 -1.97 23.20
CA LEU A 36 0.80 -1.97 21.79
C LEU A 36 1.02 -0.63 21.11
N GLU A 37 0.73 0.47 21.81
CA GLU A 37 1.01 1.81 21.33
C GLU A 37 2.52 2.04 21.15
N GLY A 38 3.35 1.53 22.07
CA GLY A 38 4.81 1.55 21.93
C GLY A 38 5.30 0.82 20.68
N LEU A 39 4.75 -0.37 20.42
CA LEU A 39 5.05 -1.14 19.21
C LEU A 39 4.60 -0.40 17.95
N ALA A 40 3.36 0.12 17.92
CA ALA A 40 2.84 0.83 16.75
C ALA A 40 3.68 2.07 16.43
N ARG A 41 4.10 2.85 17.43
CA ARG A 41 5.00 4.00 17.21
C ARG A 41 6.36 3.64 16.63
N ALA A 42 6.83 2.41 16.80
CA ALA A 42 8.05 1.94 16.15
C ALA A 42 7.87 1.69 14.64
N GLY A 43 6.63 1.65 14.16
CA GLY A 43 6.24 1.51 12.77
C GLY A 43 5.40 0.27 12.52
N THR A 44 4.40 0.39 11.64
CA THR A 44 3.52 -0.72 11.24
C THR A 44 3.57 -0.99 9.73
N PRO A 45 3.44 -2.26 9.30
CA PRO A 45 3.37 -3.47 10.13
C PRO A 45 4.70 -3.80 10.83
N LEU A 46 4.62 -4.48 11.99
CA LEU A 46 5.78 -5.08 12.65
C LEU A 46 6.28 -6.25 11.82
N VAL A 47 7.58 -6.29 11.50
CA VAL A 47 8.17 -7.34 10.68
C VAL A 47 8.90 -8.34 11.57
N GLY A 48 8.58 -9.63 11.40
CA GLY A 48 9.25 -10.74 12.07
C GLY A 48 10.38 -11.35 11.25
N GLU A 49 10.97 -12.42 11.77
CA GLU A 49 12.09 -13.11 11.11
C GLU A 49 11.70 -13.74 9.75
N PRO A 50 12.53 -13.56 8.70
CA PRO A 50 12.28 -14.15 7.39
C PRO A 50 12.22 -15.67 7.41
N ARG A 51 11.42 -16.24 6.51
CA ARG A 51 11.31 -17.68 6.32
C ARG A 51 10.99 -18.06 4.87
N ARG A 52 11.42 -19.25 4.46
CA ARG A 52 11.13 -19.76 3.11
C ARG A 52 9.79 -20.49 3.08
N VAL A 53 8.89 -20.13 2.18
CA VAL A 53 7.64 -20.84 1.91
C VAL A 53 7.50 -21.01 0.40
N GLY A 54 7.28 -22.23 -0.09
CA GLY A 54 7.12 -22.47 -1.54
C GLY A 54 8.29 -21.98 -2.40
N GLY A 55 9.51 -21.90 -1.85
CA GLY A 55 10.69 -21.37 -2.53
C GLY A 55 10.86 -19.84 -2.47
N VAL A 56 9.84 -19.10 -2.01
CA VAL A 56 9.84 -17.64 -1.85
C VAL A 56 10.28 -17.27 -0.43
N GLU A 57 11.06 -16.20 -0.30
CA GLU A 57 11.38 -15.60 1.00
C GLU A 57 10.20 -14.74 1.45
N MET A 58 9.63 -15.07 2.60
CA MET A 58 8.46 -14.43 3.17
C MET A 58 8.80 -13.92 4.57
N VAL A 59 8.12 -12.88 5.03
CA VAL A 59 8.25 -12.33 6.38
C VAL A 59 6.89 -12.30 7.06
N PRO A 60 6.80 -12.66 8.36
CA PRO A 60 5.64 -12.32 9.17
C PRO A 60 5.48 -10.80 9.23
N ALA A 61 4.31 -10.28 8.86
CA ALA A 61 3.95 -8.88 8.97
C ALA A 61 2.73 -8.76 9.88
N THR A 62 2.88 -8.06 11.01
CA THR A 62 1.82 -7.84 11.98
C THR A 62 1.31 -6.42 11.88
N PHE A 63 0.11 -6.28 11.35
CA PHE A 63 -0.61 -5.01 11.26
C PHE A 63 -1.28 -4.72 12.59
N LEU A 64 -1.20 -3.48 13.07
CA LEU A 64 -1.84 -3.02 14.29
C LEU A 64 -2.75 -1.84 13.98
N TRP A 65 -3.96 -1.84 14.53
CA TRP A 65 -4.90 -0.74 14.36
C TRP A 65 -5.54 -0.39 15.70
N ARG A 66 -5.40 0.87 16.12
CA ARG A 66 -6.14 1.40 17.25
C ARG A 66 -7.42 2.03 16.73
N SER A 67 -8.57 1.45 17.08
CA SER A 67 -9.83 2.07 16.65
C SER A 67 -10.05 3.39 17.38
N ALA A 68 -10.35 4.43 16.60
CA ALA A 68 -10.73 5.74 17.13
C ALA A 68 -12.22 5.81 17.50
N ARG A 69 -13.01 4.79 17.12
CA ARG A 69 -14.47 4.79 17.25
C ARG A 69 -14.92 3.90 18.41
N PRO A 70 -15.63 4.47 19.41
CA PRO A 70 -16.34 3.67 20.39
C PRO A 70 -17.31 2.71 19.69
N GLY A 71 -17.32 1.44 20.11
CA GLY A 71 -18.25 0.43 19.58
C GLY A 71 -17.84 -0.18 18.23
N THR A 72 -16.59 -0.03 17.79
CA THR A 72 -16.07 -0.79 16.64
C THR A 72 -16.26 -2.28 16.86
N ALA A 73 -16.99 -2.90 15.93
CA ALA A 73 -17.35 -4.31 15.98
C ALA A 73 -16.49 -5.15 15.03
N CYS A 74 -15.86 -4.53 14.03
CA CYS A 74 -15.12 -5.22 12.99
C CYS A 74 -14.04 -4.33 12.39
N VAL A 75 -12.85 -4.89 12.15
CA VAL A 75 -11.76 -4.24 11.45
C VAL A 75 -11.21 -5.19 10.39
N ALA A 76 -10.94 -4.67 9.18
CA ALA A 76 -10.42 -5.45 8.07
C ALA A 76 -9.23 -4.75 7.40
N LEU A 77 -8.22 -5.54 7.01
CA LEU A 77 -7.07 -5.09 6.24
C LEU A 77 -7.35 -5.18 4.74
N HIS A 78 -7.31 -4.05 4.05
CA HIS A 78 -7.32 -3.99 2.60
C HIS A 78 -5.89 -3.88 2.08
N LEU A 79 -5.27 -5.01 1.76
CA LEU A 79 -3.96 -5.15 1.15
C LEU A 79 -4.09 -5.41 -0.36
N ASN A 80 -3.51 -4.51 -1.16
CA ASN A 80 -3.56 -4.55 -2.62
C ASN A 80 -2.86 -5.80 -3.18
N SER A 81 -3.44 -6.36 -4.24
CA SER A 81 -3.04 -7.57 -4.95
C SER A 81 -3.08 -8.88 -4.14
N LEU A 82 -3.49 -8.82 -2.87
CA LEU A 82 -3.51 -9.96 -1.97
C LEU A 82 -4.89 -10.20 -1.37
N THR A 83 -5.38 -9.28 -0.53
CA THR A 83 -6.72 -9.44 0.06
C THR A 83 -7.84 -9.01 -0.89
N ASP A 84 -7.56 -8.09 -1.81
CA ASP A 84 -8.49 -7.60 -2.84
C ASP A 84 -8.75 -8.62 -3.96
N ASN A 85 -7.77 -9.47 -4.27
CA ASN A 85 -7.92 -10.63 -5.13
C ASN A 85 -8.81 -11.72 -4.49
N HIS A 86 -8.98 -11.65 -3.16
CA HIS A 86 -9.86 -12.50 -2.38
C HIS A 86 -11.12 -11.77 -1.89
N ARG A 87 -11.48 -10.63 -2.51
CA ARG A 87 -12.57 -9.74 -2.04
C ARG A 87 -13.96 -10.39 -1.89
N GLU A 88 -14.22 -11.50 -2.57
CA GLU A 88 -15.51 -12.21 -2.47
C GLU A 88 -15.73 -12.90 -1.12
N ASP A 89 -14.66 -13.07 -0.34
CA ASP A 89 -14.68 -13.56 1.03
C ASP A 89 -13.68 -12.77 1.90
N LEU A 90 -14.18 -11.80 2.67
CA LEU A 90 -13.32 -10.94 3.48
C LEU A 90 -12.78 -11.59 4.76
N ARG A 91 -13.16 -12.84 5.09
CA ARG A 91 -12.73 -13.48 6.35
C ARG A 91 -11.21 -13.49 6.57
N PRO A 92 -10.37 -13.78 5.57
CA PRO A 92 -8.92 -13.75 5.75
C PRO A 92 -8.36 -12.35 6.06
N ALA A 93 -9.06 -11.29 5.63
CA ALA A 93 -8.69 -9.90 5.86
C ALA A 93 -9.13 -9.36 7.23
N LEU A 94 -9.98 -10.06 7.97
CA LEU A 94 -10.48 -9.60 9.26
C LEU A 94 -9.36 -9.63 10.32
N MET A 95 -9.16 -8.49 10.97
CA MET A 95 -8.29 -8.34 12.13
C MET A 95 -9.00 -8.86 13.39
N GLU A 96 -8.23 -9.31 14.37
CA GLU A 96 -8.71 -9.81 15.65
C GLU A 96 -8.51 -8.76 16.75
N PRO A 97 -9.43 -8.60 17.71
CA PRO A 97 -9.22 -7.71 18.84
C PRO A 97 -8.11 -8.24 19.75
N VAL A 98 -7.19 -7.37 20.17
CA VAL A 98 -6.11 -7.71 21.11
C VAL A 98 -6.63 -7.48 22.55
N GLY A 99 -7.24 -8.53 23.11
CA GLY A 99 -7.86 -8.47 24.43
C GLY A 99 -8.91 -7.35 24.52
N THR A 100 -8.91 -6.60 25.61
CA THR A 100 -9.83 -5.46 25.84
C THR A 100 -9.16 -4.10 25.60
N THR A 101 -8.06 -4.05 24.86
CA THR A 101 -7.19 -2.86 24.75
C THR A 101 -7.69 -1.80 23.78
N GLY A 102 -8.70 -2.13 22.95
CA GLY A 102 -9.17 -1.28 21.84
C GLY A 102 -8.30 -1.38 20.58
N TRP A 103 -7.26 -2.21 20.61
CA TRP A 103 -6.43 -2.52 19.45
C TRP A 103 -6.93 -3.76 18.70
N TRP A 104 -6.65 -3.77 17.41
CA TRP A 104 -6.91 -4.88 16.50
C TRP A 104 -5.61 -5.26 15.81
N ALA A 105 -5.44 -6.54 15.53
CA ALA A 105 -4.22 -7.04 14.91
C ALA A 105 -4.50 -8.12 13.86
N LEU A 106 -3.64 -8.20 12.85
CA LEU A 106 -3.59 -9.29 11.89
C LEU A 106 -2.13 -9.60 11.59
N CYS A 107 -1.72 -10.86 11.75
CA CYS A 107 -0.42 -11.34 11.31
C CYS A 107 -0.58 -12.24 10.09
N CYS A 108 0.17 -11.95 9.03
CA CYS A 108 0.22 -12.79 7.85
C CYS A 108 1.62 -12.80 7.22
N LEU A 109 1.87 -13.77 6.35
CA LEU A 109 3.11 -13.82 5.56
C LEU A 109 3.00 -12.93 4.32
N LEU A 110 4.00 -12.08 4.13
CA LEU A 110 4.18 -11.25 2.93
C LEU A 110 5.53 -11.56 2.26
N PRO A 111 5.65 -11.42 0.93
CA PRO A 111 6.93 -11.57 0.25
C PRO A 111 7.93 -10.53 0.75
N SER A 112 9.15 -10.95 1.07
CA SER A 112 10.16 -10.06 1.67
C SER A 112 10.62 -8.94 0.74
N ASP A 113 10.48 -9.13 -0.58
CA ASP A 113 10.77 -8.15 -1.62
C ASP A 113 9.54 -7.33 -2.05
N GLY A 114 8.40 -7.52 -1.38
CA GLY A 114 7.14 -6.84 -1.65
C GLY A 114 7.20 -5.32 -1.46
N VAL A 115 6.55 -4.58 -2.37
CA VAL A 115 6.16 -3.18 -2.16
C VAL A 115 4.64 -3.13 -2.30
N LEU A 116 3.93 -2.98 -1.18
CA LEU A 116 2.49 -3.20 -1.11
C LEU A 116 1.80 -2.01 -0.46
N SER A 117 0.77 -1.51 -1.13
CA SER A 117 -0.14 -0.52 -0.54
C SER A 117 -1.24 -1.20 0.27
N TYR A 118 -1.62 -0.61 1.40
CA TYR A 118 -2.75 -1.08 2.19
C TYR A 118 -3.55 0.04 2.84
N GLN A 119 -4.76 -0.31 3.26
CA GLN A 119 -5.66 0.52 4.05
C GLN A 119 -6.35 -0.35 5.11
N VAL A 120 -6.91 0.29 6.14
CA VAL A 120 -7.69 -0.38 7.19
C VAL A 120 -9.13 0.11 7.15
N VAL A 121 -10.08 -0.81 7.17
CA VAL A 121 -11.51 -0.52 7.22
C VAL A 121 -12.02 -0.86 8.61
N GLU A 122 -12.55 0.11 9.35
CA GLU A 122 -13.22 -0.11 10.64
C GLU A 122 -14.73 0.14 10.53
N SER A 123 -15.52 -0.72 11.18
CA SER A 123 -16.98 -0.69 11.13
C SER A 123 -17.60 -0.91 12.50
N ALA A 124 -18.68 -0.16 12.78
CA ALA A 124 -19.52 -0.32 13.97
C ALA A 124 -20.46 -1.54 13.89
N SER A 125 -20.45 -2.25 12.77
CA SER A 125 -21.20 -3.50 12.57
C SER A 125 -20.33 -4.52 11.86
N PRO A 126 -20.60 -5.84 12.01
CA PRO A 126 -19.89 -6.86 11.27
C PRO A 126 -19.89 -6.56 9.76
N ILE A 127 -18.71 -6.60 9.13
CA ILE A 127 -18.59 -6.46 7.68
C ILE A 127 -19.03 -7.79 7.07
N PRO A 128 -20.07 -7.84 6.21
CA PRO A 128 -20.48 -9.08 5.57
C PRO A 128 -19.33 -9.69 4.77
N SER A 129 -19.09 -11.00 4.92
CA SER A 129 -17.97 -11.68 4.24
C SER A 129 -18.02 -11.54 2.72
N GLY A 130 -19.23 -11.53 2.14
CA GLY A 130 -19.45 -11.38 0.70
C GLY A 130 -19.48 -9.95 0.18
N THR A 131 -19.07 -8.94 0.97
CA THR A 131 -19.13 -7.51 0.57
C THR A 131 -18.48 -7.24 -0.79
N GLY A 132 -17.36 -7.90 -1.12
CA GLY A 132 -16.67 -7.69 -2.39
C GLY A 132 -17.24 -8.46 -3.59
N ARG A 133 -18.32 -9.23 -3.44
CA ARG A 133 -19.01 -9.90 -4.57
C ARG A 133 -19.77 -8.92 -5.46
N THR A 134 -20.15 -7.76 -4.93
CA THR A 134 -20.84 -6.71 -5.69
C THR A 134 -19.91 -5.51 -5.89
N ARG A 135 -20.08 -4.82 -7.01
CA ARG A 135 -19.33 -3.59 -7.30
C ARG A 135 -19.57 -2.52 -6.25
N ASP A 136 -20.84 -2.32 -5.85
CA ASP A 136 -21.22 -1.28 -4.90
C ASP A 136 -20.73 -1.60 -3.49
N GLY A 137 -20.83 -2.87 -3.06
CA GLY A 137 -20.28 -3.31 -1.78
C GLY A 137 -18.77 -3.13 -1.73
N TRP A 138 -18.07 -3.53 -2.80
CA TRP A 138 -16.63 -3.34 -2.89
C TRP A 138 -16.20 -1.88 -2.92
N LEU A 139 -16.95 -1.03 -3.64
CA LEU A 139 -16.71 0.40 -3.67
C LEU A 139 -16.91 1.03 -2.29
N ALA A 140 -17.98 0.68 -1.58
CA ALA A 140 -18.23 1.17 -0.22
C ALA A 140 -17.10 0.75 0.74
N PHE A 141 -16.65 -0.50 0.65
CA PHE A 141 -15.51 -1.00 1.43
C PHE A 141 -14.22 -0.21 1.14
N HIS A 142 -13.92 0.01 -0.14
CA HIS A 142 -12.79 0.83 -0.57
C HIS A 142 -12.85 2.27 -0.06
N MET A 143 -14.02 2.91 -0.13
CA MET A 143 -14.23 4.29 0.31
C MET A 143 -14.14 4.45 1.83
N ALA A 144 -14.34 3.37 2.59
CA ALA A 144 -14.18 3.35 4.04
C ALA A 144 -12.73 3.11 4.49
N GLY A 145 -11.81 2.84 3.57
CA GLY A 145 -10.40 2.56 3.86
C GLY A 145 -9.65 3.79 4.39
N LEU A 146 -8.95 3.59 5.49
CA LEU A 146 -8.11 4.58 6.16
C LEU A 146 -6.64 4.20 6.03
N ALA A 147 -5.76 5.19 5.88
CA ALA A 147 -4.33 4.96 6.01
C ALA A 147 -3.98 4.67 7.48
N ASP A 148 -3.04 3.74 7.69
CA ASP A 148 -2.41 3.49 8.97
C ASP A 148 -1.53 4.68 9.36
N PRO A 149 -1.86 5.41 10.46
CA PRO A 149 -1.10 6.58 10.91
C PRO A 149 0.30 6.21 11.44
N HIS A 150 0.55 4.93 11.72
CA HIS A 150 1.83 4.44 12.21
C HIS A 150 2.72 3.86 11.10
N CYS A 151 2.21 3.79 9.86
CA CYS A 151 3.03 3.40 8.72
C CYS A 151 3.87 4.58 8.25
N PRO A 152 5.21 4.45 8.13
CA PRO A 152 6.07 5.54 7.69
C PRO A 152 5.89 5.88 6.20
N GLY A 153 5.41 4.93 5.40
CA GLY A 153 5.19 5.11 3.96
C GLY A 153 3.74 5.43 3.64
N ALA A 154 3.53 6.32 2.66
CA ALA A 154 2.21 6.66 2.15
C ALA A 154 2.22 6.79 0.62
N ILE A 155 1.09 6.49 0.01
CA ILE A 155 0.85 6.68 -1.41
C ILE A 155 -0.59 7.14 -1.63
N ALA A 156 -0.83 7.96 -2.65
CA ALA A 156 -2.18 8.20 -3.12
C ALA A 156 -2.67 6.97 -3.87
N ASN A 157 -3.80 6.38 -3.45
CA ASN A 157 -4.41 5.31 -4.24
C ASN A 157 -4.98 5.87 -5.56
N GLY A 158 -5.42 5.00 -6.48
CA GLY A 158 -5.97 5.42 -7.78
C GLY A 158 -7.25 6.30 -7.73
N ARG A 159 -7.70 6.69 -6.53
CA ARG A 159 -8.80 7.64 -6.27
C ARG A 159 -8.32 8.89 -5.51
N ALA A 160 -7.01 9.11 -5.44
CA ALA A 160 -6.37 10.19 -4.67
C ALA A 160 -6.67 10.16 -3.16
N MET A 161 -7.06 9.01 -2.60
CA MET A 161 -7.19 8.85 -1.15
C MET A 161 -5.87 8.30 -0.57
N PRO A 162 -5.46 8.72 0.64
CA PRO A 162 -4.27 8.17 1.28
C PRO A 162 -4.38 6.67 1.52
N ALA A 163 -3.33 5.95 1.14
CA ALA A 163 -3.07 4.57 1.54
C ALA A 163 -1.67 4.47 2.15
N SER A 164 -1.48 3.52 3.05
CA SER A 164 -0.17 3.22 3.62
C SER A 164 0.64 2.41 2.62
N LEU A 165 1.95 2.62 2.60
CA LEU A 165 2.88 1.94 1.69
C LEU A 165 3.91 1.18 2.52
N TRP A 166 3.89 -0.15 2.41
CA TRP A 166 4.86 -1.02 3.05
C TRP A 166 5.92 -1.48 2.05
N HIS A 167 7.19 -1.41 2.50
CA HIS A 167 8.33 -2.00 1.82
C HIS A 167 8.84 -3.17 2.65
N GLY A 168 8.91 -4.34 2.02
CA GLY A 168 9.52 -5.51 2.63
C GLY A 168 11.03 -5.34 2.85
N PRO A 169 11.66 -6.11 3.75
CA PRO A 169 13.08 -5.96 4.08
C PRO A 169 14.05 -6.14 2.89
N SER A 170 13.65 -6.94 1.91
CA SER A 170 14.40 -7.23 0.70
C SER A 170 13.88 -6.43 -0.51
N ALA A 171 12.93 -5.52 -0.29
CA ALA A 171 12.33 -4.73 -1.36
C ALA A 171 13.36 -3.81 -2.01
N ARG A 172 13.33 -3.76 -3.34
CA ARG A 172 14.26 -2.96 -4.14
C ARG A 172 13.53 -1.75 -4.70
N ALA A 173 13.97 -0.56 -4.31
CA ALA A 173 13.59 0.67 -5.00
C ALA A 173 14.44 0.80 -6.27
N HIS A 174 13.82 1.15 -7.39
CA HIS A 174 14.56 1.47 -8.60
C HIS A 174 15.49 2.67 -8.35
N PRO A 175 16.77 2.66 -8.81
CA PRO A 175 17.77 3.66 -8.44
C PRO A 175 17.33 5.11 -8.69
N ASP A 176 16.61 5.35 -9.77
CA ASP A 176 16.14 6.70 -10.10
C ASP A 176 15.04 7.20 -9.13
N TRP A 177 14.24 6.29 -8.56
CA TRP A 177 13.28 6.62 -7.50
C TRP A 177 14.00 6.84 -6.17
N ALA A 178 15.01 6.02 -5.86
CA ALA A 178 15.84 6.20 -4.67
C ALA A 178 16.61 7.54 -4.69
N ARG A 179 17.07 7.98 -5.87
CA ARG A 179 17.75 9.28 -6.07
C ARG A 179 16.81 10.48 -5.98
N ALA A 180 15.56 10.34 -6.41
CA ALA A 180 14.55 11.40 -6.34
C ALA A 180 14.20 11.82 -4.90
N HIS A 181 14.52 10.97 -3.90
CA HIS A 181 14.35 11.29 -2.47
C HIS A 181 15.66 11.72 -1.77
N GLY A 182 16.78 11.82 -2.50
CA GLY A 182 18.08 12.23 -1.97
C GLY A 182 18.35 13.74 -2.06
N PRO A 183 19.43 14.26 -1.45
CA PRO A 183 19.79 15.68 -1.50
C PRO A 183 20.07 16.22 -2.91
N ASP A 184 20.35 15.34 -3.87
CA ASP A 184 20.54 15.67 -5.30
C ASP A 184 19.22 15.86 -6.07
N ALA A 185 18.05 15.64 -5.45
CA ALA A 185 16.73 15.82 -6.07
C ALA A 185 16.48 17.26 -6.56
N ALA A 186 17.21 18.23 -6.00
CA ALA A 186 17.13 19.65 -6.33
C ALA A 186 17.53 20.03 -7.78
N GLY A 187 18.03 19.08 -8.57
CA GLY A 187 18.48 19.32 -9.95
C GLY A 187 17.47 19.04 -11.06
N SER A 188 16.30 18.44 -10.77
CA SER A 188 15.28 18.21 -11.80
C SER A 188 14.36 19.42 -11.92
N GLY A 189 14.67 20.31 -12.87
CA GLY A 189 13.81 21.44 -13.20
C GLY A 189 12.50 20.96 -13.82
N VAL A 190 11.47 20.76 -12.99
CA VAL A 190 10.11 20.51 -13.46
C VAL A 190 9.46 21.85 -13.78
N GLU A 191 9.33 22.18 -15.06
CA GLU A 191 8.52 23.31 -15.49
C GLU A 191 7.11 22.82 -15.85
N VAL A 192 6.14 23.01 -14.95
CA VAL A 192 4.73 22.67 -15.24
C VAL A 192 4.17 23.66 -16.25
N VAL A 193 4.18 23.28 -17.53
CA VAL A 193 3.58 24.10 -18.61
C VAL A 193 2.11 23.72 -18.79
N GLU A 194 1.25 24.63 -18.34
CA GLU A 194 -0.16 24.89 -18.69
C GLU A 194 -1.16 23.70 -18.84
N ALA A 195 -2.28 23.80 -18.11
CA ALA A 195 -3.46 22.95 -18.32
C ALA A 195 -4.13 23.24 -19.68
N VAL A 196 -3.81 22.45 -20.70
CA VAL A 196 -4.42 22.57 -22.04
C VAL A 196 -5.89 22.12 -22.01
N ARG A 197 -6.83 23.06 -22.22
CA ARG A 197 -8.26 22.75 -22.38
C ARG A 197 -8.53 22.20 -23.77
N SER A 198 -8.62 20.88 -23.91
CA SER A 198 -9.12 20.28 -25.15
C SER A 198 -10.64 20.49 -25.27
N ARG A 199 -11.08 21.23 -26.28
CA ARG A 199 -12.49 21.26 -26.74
C ARG A 199 -12.70 20.11 -27.73
N GLY A 200 -12.76 18.88 -27.26
CA GLY A 200 -12.97 17.73 -28.14
C GLY A 200 -13.47 16.50 -27.40
N GLY A 201 -14.70 16.09 -27.69
CA GLY A 201 -15.22 14.75 -27.38
C GLY A 201 -15.78 14.54 -25.97
N GLY A 202 -16.88 15.21 -25.61
CA GLY A 202 -17.81 14.81 -24.52
C GLY A 202 -17.27 14.72 -23.08
N CYS A 203 -15.96 14.82 -22.87
CA CYS A 203 -15.27 14.44 -21.64
C CYS A 203 -14.71 15.65 -20.88
N GLY A 204 -15.40 16.80 -20.88
CA GLY A 204 -15.05 17.95 -20.03
C GLY A 204 -13.60 18.47 -20.15
N THR A 205 -13.20 19.34 -19.22
CA THR A 205 -11.84 19.89 -19.15
C THR A 205 -10.84 18.83 -18.67
N ARG A 206 -9.63 18.85 -19.22
CA ARG A 206 -8.47 18.02 -18.81
C ARG A 206 -7.25 18.92 -18.61
N SER A 207 -6.32 18.50 -17.76
CA SER A 207 -5.02 19.13 -17.57
C SER A 207 -3.93 18.25 -18.18
N VAL A 208 -2.89 18.89 -18.69
CA VAL A 208 -1.65 18.24 -19.14
C VAL A 208 -0.53 18.87 -18.33
N GLU A 209 0.44 18.05 -17.91
CA GLU A 209 1.66 18.50 -17.26
C GLU A 209 2.81 18.19 -18.20
N LEU A 210 3.52 19.22 -18.66
CA LEU A 210 4.76 19.04 -19.41
C LEU A 210 5.89 18.93 -18.41
N VAL A 211 6.73 17.89 -18.52
CA VAL A 211 7.96 17.78 -17.73
C VAL A 211 9.13 17.76 -18.69
N ARG A 212 10.02 18.75 -18.58
CA ARG A 212 11.25 18.81 -19.36
C ARG A 212 12.39 18.25 -18.53
N GLY A 213 12.91 17.09 -18.91
CA GLY A 213 14.10 16.54 -18.26
C GLY A 213 15.30 17.46 -18.47
N VAL A 214 16.00 17.81 -17.39
CA VAL A 214 17.28 18.54 -17.45
C VAL A 214 18.39 17.55 -17.79
N GLY A 215 18.37 17.01 -19.01
CA GLY A 215 19.37 16.06 -19.48
C GLY A 215 20.61 16.74 -20.03
N ARG A 216 21.78 16.16 -19.78
CA ARG A 216 23.09 16.47 -20.41
C ARG A 216 23.12 16.08 -21.90
N GLY A 217 22.11 16.47 -22.67
CA GLY A 217 22.08 16.25 -24.10
C GLY A 217 23.23 17.03 -24.74
N GLY A 218 24.13 16.33 -25.43
CA GLY A 218 25.10 16.98 -26.30
C GLY A 218 24.35 17.83 -27.33
N ALA A 219 24.91 18.99 -27.69
CA ALA A 219 24.32 19.89 -28.66
C ALA A 219 23.93 19.12 -29.95
N GLY A 220 22.64 19.14 -30.31
CA GLY A 220 22.13 18.55 -31.55
C GLY A 220 21.23 17.32 -31.42
N GLN A 221 20.90 16.86 -30.20
CA GLN A 221 19.98 15.73 -30.02
C GLN A 221 18.53 16.22 -29.84
N GLU A 222 17.60 15.80 -30.72
CA GLU A 222 16.18 16.10 -30.52
C GLU A 222 15.64 15.38 -29.28
N PRO A 223 14.79 16.05 -28.47
CA PRO A 223 14.23 15.44 -27.27
C PRO A 223 13.23 14.34 -27.63
N GLY A 224 13.40 13.15 -27.03
CA GLY A 224 12.36 12.12 -27.06
C GLY A 224 11.14 12.56 -26.24
N VAL A 225 9.94 12.23 -26.72
CA VAL A 225 8.68 12.52 -26.03
C VAL A 225 8.16 11.24 -25.36
N LEU A 226 7.94 11.30 -24.05
CA LEU A 226 7.24 10.28 -23.26
C LEU A 226 5.90 10.85 -22.81
N VAL A 227 4.81 10.13 -23.10
CA VAL A 227 3.46 10.48 -22.65
C VAL A 227 3.05 9.55 -21.53
N LEU A 228 2.83 10.11 -20.34
CA LEU A 228 2.34 9.40 -19.17
C LEU A 228 0.86 9.73 -18.96
N PHE A 229 0.03 8.71 -18.85
CA PHE A 229 -1.38 8.87 -18.49
C PHE A 229 -1.55 8.94 -16.98
N ASP A 230 -2.69 9.48 -16.53
CA ASP A 230 -3.01 9.64 -15.11
C ASP A 230 -2.01 10.51 -14.34
N ALA A 231 -1.64 11.67 -14.91
CA ALA A 231 -0.69 12.65 -14.37
C ALA A 231 -0.87 12.93 -12.86
N ALA A 232 -2.11 12.92 -12.37
CA ALA A 232 -2.42 13.12 -10.95
C ALA A 232 -1.77 12.09 -10.01
N ASN A 233 -1.40 10.90 -10.50
CA ASN A 233 -0.77 9.83 -9.73
C ASN A 233 0.77 9.85 -9.78
N TRP A 234 1.38 10.70 -10.61
CA TRP A 234 2.84 10.77 -10.80
C TRP A 234 3.51 11.90 -10.00
N ARG A 235 2.78 12.48 -9.04
CA ARG A 235 3.23 13.58 -8.19
C ARG A 235 3.80 13.08 -6.87
#